data_AF-A0A7W0Y564-F1
#
_entry.id   AF-A0A7W0Y564-F1
#
_cell.length_a   1.000
_cell.length_b   1.000
_cell.length_c   1.000
_cell.angle_alpha   90.00
_cell.angle_beta   90.00
_cell.angle_gamma   90.00
#
_symmetry.space_group_name_H-M   'P 1'
#
loop_
_entity.id
_entity.type
_entity.pdbx_description
1 polymer ?
#
loop_
_entity_poly.entity_id
_entity_poly.type
_entity_poly.pdbx_seq_one_letter_code
_entity_poly.pdbx_strand_id
1 'polypeptide(L)'
;PLITGAVARNAGGRWLILGDGTLELPLVYIDDLADAIMAAVAKGLTQGQVIQIIDPEHLTQQDVLALAGGNKQLIRVPRAIVFALGKLSEFPLGVVGKQSPVAVYRLQSALARLSYESGRASDLLDWRPRIGVREGIKRVSP
;
A
#
# COMPACT_ATOMS: atom_id res chain seq x y z
N PRO A 1 -5.29 8.29 7.18
CA PRO A 1 -3.88 8.46 7.62
C PRO A 1 -2.95 7.82 6.59
N LEU A 2 -1.88 8.51 6.17
CA LEU A 2 -0.97 8.02 5.12
C LEU A 2 -0.20 6.75 5.53
N ILE A 3 0.18 6.66 6.80
CA ILE A 3 0.78 5.45 7.37
C ILE A 3 -0.34 4.54 7.87
N THR A 4 -0.71 3.56 7.07
CA THR A 4 -1.64 2.50 7.44
C THR A 4 -0.87 1.30 8.00
N GLY A 5 -1.59 0.33 8.59
CA GLY A 5 -0.97 -0.92 9.07
C GLY A 5 -0.31 -1.77 7.98
N ALA A 6 -0.54 -1.47 6.70
CA ALA A 6 0.18 -2.08 5.57
C ALA A 6 1.56 -1.45 5.34
N VAL A 7 1.75 -0.18 5.72
CA VAL A 7 3.04 0.52 5.66
C VAL A 7 3.85 0.24 6.93
N ALA A 8 3.29 0.59 8.08
CA ALA A 8 3.88 0.33 9.40
C ALA A 8 2.85 0.51 10.52
N ARG A 9 3.12 -0.08 11.69
CA ARG A 9 2.35 0.17 12.91
C ARG A 9 3.13 1.03 13.87
N ASN A 10 2.47 2.02 14.48
CA ASN A 10 3.07 2.74 15.59
C ASN A 10 2.86 1.95 16.89
N ALA A 11 3.94 1.63 17.60
CA ALA A 11 3.87 0.98 18.91
C ALA A 11 4.95 1.56 19.83
N GLY A 12 4.54 2.16 20.95
CA GLY A 12 5.46 2.70 21.96
C GLY A 12 6.45 3.73 21.42
N GLY A 13 6.01 4.62 20.52
CA GLY A 13 6.87 5.66 19.92
C GLY A 13 7.78 5.18 18.78
N ARG A 14 7.69 3.90 18.40
CA ARG A 14 8.49 3.30 17.32
C ARG A 14 7.62 2.88 16.14
N TRP A 15 8.20 2.84 14.96
CA TRP A 15 7.58 2.26 13.77
C TRP A 15 7.94 0.78 13.66
N LEU A 16 6.93 -0.07 13.53
CA LEU A 16 7.07 -1.49 13.24
C LEU A 16 6.73 -1.73 11.78
N ILE A 17 7.73 -2.08 10.96
CA ILE A 17 7.53 -2.59 9.61
C ILE A 17 7.35 -4.11 9.69
N LEU A 18 6.33 -4.61 8.99
CA LEU A 18 6.14 -6.05 8.82
C LEU A 18 6.96 -6.53 7.61
N GLY A 19 8.00 -7.32 7.88
CA GLY A 19 8.95 -7.81 6.89
C GLY A 19 10.27 -7.04 6.88
N ASP A 20 10.90 -7.01 5.71
CA ASP A 20 12.20 -6.39 5.43
C ASP A 20 12.10 -4.90 5.09
N GLY A 21 10.89 -4.39 4.84
CA GLY A 21 10.64 -3.01 4.44
C GLY A 21 10.86 -2.72 2.97
N THR A 22 11.22 -3.74 2.19
CA THR A 22 11.44 -3.64 0.73
C THR A 22 10.19 -3.96 -0.07
N LEU A 23 9.03 -4.01 0.58
CA LEU A 23 7.76 -4.21 -0.12
C LEU A 23 7.42 -2.90 -0.85
N GLU A 24 7.33 -2.98 -2.17
CA GLU A 24 6.83 -1.90 -3.01
C GLU A 24 5.33 -1.70 -2.77
N LEU A 25 4.93 -0.44 -2.69
CA LEU A 25 3.56 -0.03 -2.43
C LEU A 25 2.97 0.56 -3.72
N PRO A 26 1.87 0.02 -4.25
CA PRO A 26 1.19 0.59 -5.41
C PRO A 26 0.42 1.85 -4.97
N LEU A 27 1.11 2.98 -4.94
CA LEU A 27 0.57 4.26 -4.48
C LEU A 27 0.09 5.12 -5.65
N VAL A 28 -0.87 5.98 -5.37
CA VAL A 28 -1.29 7.07 -6.26
C VAL A 28 -1.70 8.26 -5.40
N TYR A 29 -1.34 9.48 -5.82
CA TYR A 29 -1.81 10.69 -5.16
C TYR A 29 -3.26 11.00 -5.56
N ILE A 30 -4.06 11.49 -4.59
CA ILE A 30 -5.51 11.63 -4.78
C ILE A 30 -5.88 12.60 -5.92
N ASP A 31 -5.13 13.69 -6.08
CA ASP A 31 -5.40 14.65 -7.17
C ASP A 31 -5.03 14.05 -8.53
N ASP A 32 -3.93 13.29 -8.60
CA ASP A 32 -3.52 12.62 -9.84
C ASP A 32 -4.53 11.51 -10.23
N LEU A 33 -5.13 10.84 -9.23
CA LEU A 33 -6.22 9.90 -9.43
C LEU A 33 -7.48 10.61 -9.95
N ALA A 34 -7.82 11.78 -9.40
CA ALA A 34 -8.93 12.59 -9.91
C ALA A 34 -8.69 13.00 -11.36
N ASP A 35 -7.48 13.44 -11.70
CA ASP A 35 -7.08 13.76 -13.08
C ASP A 35 -7.23 12.53 -14.01
N ALA A 36 -6.87 11.33 -13.55
CA ALA A 36 -7.06 10.08 -14.31
C ALA A 36 -8.54 9.76 -14.58
N ILE A 37 -9.41 9.94 -13.58
CA ILE A 37 -10.86 9.73 -13.73
C ILE A 37 -11.43 10.72 -14.75
N MET A 38 -11.04 11.99 -14.67
CA MET A 38 -11.47 13.00 -15.64
C MET A 38 -10.98 12.68 -17.05
N ALA A 39 -9.76 12.17 -17.21
CA ALA A 39 -9.24 11.71 -18.50
C ALA A 39 -10.04 10.53 -19.05
N ALA A 40 -10.41 9.56 -18.21
CA ALA A 40 -11.26 8.42 -18.62
C ALA A 40 -12.64 8.86 -19.11
N VAL A 41 -13.26 9.82 -18.42
CA VAL A 41 -14.54 10.41 -18.86
C VAL A 41 -14.37 11.15 -20.19
N ALA A 42 -13.33 11.95 -20.34
CA ALA A 42 -13.07 12.72 -21.56
C ALA A 42 -12.78 11.83 -22.78
N LYS A 43 -12.12 10.69 -22.59
CA LYS A 43 -11.85 9.70 -23.64
C LYS A 43 -13.08 8.91 -24.07
N GLY A 44 -14.15 8.90 -23.26
CA GLY A 44 -15.39 8.19 -23.59
C GLY A 44 -15.19 6.68 -23.71
N LEU A 45 -14.52 6.05 -22.74
CA LEU A 45 -14.31 4.61 -22.74
C LEU A 45 -15.65 3.86 -22.67
N THR A 46 -15.96 3.03 -23.68
CA THR A 46 -17.27 2.36 -23.81
C THR A 46 -17.21 0.83 -23.75
N GLN A 47 -16.02 0.23 -23.66
CA GLN A 47 -15.86 -1.23 -23.77
C GLN A 47 -15.68 -1.94 -22.42
N GLY A 48 -16.05 -1.29 -21.31
CA GLY A 48 -15.95 -1.88 -19.97
C GLY A 48 -14.51 -2.16 -19.54
N GLN A 49 -13.54 -1.37 -19.99
CA GLN A 49 -12.14 -1.56 -19.66
C GLN A 49 -11.89 -1.36 -18.16
N VAL A 50 -11.12 -2.26 -17.57
CA VAL A 50 -10.57 -2.10 -16.21
C VAL A 50 -9.16 -1.52 -16.33
N ILE A 51 -8.93 -0.38 -15.67
CA ILE A 51 -7.65 0.34 -15.69
C ILE A 51 -7.19 0.56 -14.26
N GLN A 52 -5.99 0.05 -13.94
CA GLN A 52 -5.34 0.28 -12.66
C GLN A 52 -4.58 1.59 -12.72
N ILE A 53 -4.91 2.53 -11.83
CA ILE A 53 -4.22 3.82 -11.72
C ILE A 53 -3.23 3.76 -10.57
N ILE A 54 -1.96 3.66 -10.91
CA ILE A 54 -0.84 3.56 -9.97
C ILE A 54 0.27 4.46 -10.52
N ASP A 55 0.94 5.17 -9.63
CA ASP A 55 2.07 6.02 -9.97
C ASP A 55 3.25 5.17 -10.49
N PRO A 56 3.93 5.57 -11.59
CA PRO A 56 5.14 4.90 -12.08
C PRO A 56 6.31 4.94 -11.09
N GLU A 57 6.32 5.81 -10.09
CA GLU A 57 7.36 5.83 -9.07
C GLU A 57 7.18 4.68 -8.07
N HIS A 58 8.16 3.76 -8.05
CA HIS A 58 8.19 2.62 -7.15
C HIS A 58 8.73 3.03 -5.77
N LEU A 59 7.83 3.20 -4.80
CA LEU A 59 8.19 3.48 -3.40
C LEU A 59 8.01 2.24 -2.52
N THR A 60 9.00 1.96 -1.67
CA THR A 60 8.90 0.90 -0.66
C THR A 60 8.27 1.39 0.64
N GLN A 61 7.89 0.46 1.53
CA GLN A 61 7.48 0.79 2.90
C GLN A 61 8.51 1.66 3.63
N GLN A 62 9.80 1.37 3.43
CA GLN A 62 10.88 2.14 4.04
C GLN A 62 10.94 3.56 3.48
N ASP A 63 10.75 3.74 2.16
CA ASP A 63 10.77 5.08 1.53
C ASP A 63 9.61 5.94 2.03
N VAL A 64 8.40 5.37 2.09
CA VAL A 64 7.23 6.09 2.62
C VAL A 64 7.43 6.50 4.07
N LEU A 65 8.02 5.63 4.90
CA LEU A 65 8.35 5.98 6.28
C LEU A 65 9.47 7.01 6.40
N ALA A 66 10.46 7.00 5.51
CA ALA A 66 11.48 8.03 5.49
C ALA A 66 10.88 9.40 5.14
N LEU A 67 9.88 9.43 4.26
CA LEU A 67 9.21 10.67 3.83
C LEU A 67 8.16 11.17 4.83
N ALA A 68 7.41 10.29 5.49
CA ALA A 68 6.25 10.66 6.31
C ALA A 68 6.33 10.22 7.79
N GLY A 69 7.29 9.36 8.15
CA GLY A 69 7.37 8.73 9.45
C GLY A 69 8.09 9.55 10.53
N GLY A 70 8.73 10.66 10.14
CA GLY A 70 9.58 11.47 11.02
C GLY A 70 10.79 10.70 11.58
N ASN A 71 11.46 11.26 12.59
CA ASN A 71 12.69 10.70 13.19
C ASN A 71 12.46 9.55 14.20
N LYS A 72 11.37 8.78 14.06
CA LYS A 72 11.09 7.67 14.98
C LYS A 72 11.95 6.45 14.65
N GLN A 73 12.38 5.73 15.68
CA GLN A 73 13.11 4.48 15.50
C GLN A 73 12.27 3.45 14.73
N LEU A 74 12.91 2.81 13.76
CA LEU A 74 12.32 1.77 12.92
C LEU A 74 12.75 0.38 13.40
N ILE A 75 11.78 -0.49 13.64
CA ILE A 75 11.98 -1.91 13.93
C ILE A 75 11.37 -2.72 12.79
N ARG A 76 12.16 -3.61 12.21
CA ARG A 76 11.71 -4.59 11.21
C ARG A 76 11.32 -5.87 11.92
N VAL A 77 10.09 -6.33 11.70
CA VAL A 77 9.60 -7.59 12.25
C VAL A 77 9.63 -8.63 11.13
N PRO A 78 10.53 -9.64 11.17
CA PRO A 78 10.63 -10.65 10.13
C PRO A 78 9.29 -11.30 9.82
N ARG A 79 8.99 -11.52 8.53
CA ARG A 79 7.72 -12.13 8.08
C ARG A 79 7.40 -13.42 8.84
N ALA A 80 8.41 -14.25 9.12
CA ALA A 80 8.25 -15.50 9.87
C ALA A 80 7.63 -15.29 11.26
N ILE A 81 8.06 -14.26 12.00
CA ILE A 81 7.51 -13.94 13.33
C ILE A 81 6.07 -13.46 13.19
N VAL A 82 5.79 -12.61 12.20
CA VAL A 82 4.43 -12.11 11.94
C VAL A 82 3.47 -13.25 11.62
N PHE A 83 3.89 -14.17 10.76
CA PHE A 83 3.10 -15.36 10.42
C PHE A 83 2.96 -16.35 11.57
N ALA A 84 4.01 -16.55 12.38
CA ALA A 84 3.95 -17.39 13.57
C ALA A 84 2.95 -16.83 14.60
N LEU A 85 3.00 -15.52 14.88
CA LEU A 85 2.03 -14.84 15.74
C LEU A 85 0.61 -14.92 15.18
N GLY A 86 0.45 -14.73 13.87
CA GLY A 86 -0.84 -14.92 13.18
C GLY A 86 -1.41 -16.32 13.39
N LYS A 87 -0.61 -17.36 13.13
CA LYS A 87 -1.01 -18.77 13.35
C LYS A 87 -1.33 -19.10 14.80
N LEU A 88 -0.53 -18.60 15.75
CA LEU A 88 -0.80 -18.80 17.18
C LEU A 88 -2.08 -18.10 17.63
N SER A 89 -2.43 -16.96 17.03
CA SER A 89 -3.70 -16.27 17.28
C SER A 89 -4.92 -16.96 16.65
N GLU A 90 -4.73 -17.76 15.60
CA GLU A 90 -5.79 -18.57 14.98
C GLU A 90 -6.15 -19.81 15.82
N PHE A 91 -5.18 -20.35 16.57
CA PHE A 91 -5.34 -21.59 17.35
C PHE A 91 -6.47 -21.54 18.41
N PRO A 92 -6.65 -20.46 19.20
CA PRO A 92 -7.79 -20.38 20.13
C PRO A 92 -9.12 -20.01 19.47
N LEU A 93 -9.13 -19.39 18.28
CA LEU A 93 -10.34 -18.91 17.59
C LEU A 93 -10.97 -19.96 16.66
N GLY A 94 -10.17 -20.88 16.10
CA GLY A 94 -10.66 -22.01 15.32
C GLY A 94 -11.54 -22.98 16.13
N VAL A 95 -11.33 -23.07 17.45
CA VAL A 95 -12.14 -23.89 18.37
C VAL A 95 -13.54 -23.30 18.61
N VAL A 96 -13.74 -22.01 18.33
CA VAL A 96 -15.01 -21.28 18.60
C VAL A 96 -15.85 -21.09 17.31
N GLY A 97 -15.40 -21.63 16.17
CA GLY A 97 -16.15 -21.57 14.90
C GLY A 97 -16.29 -20.16 14.30
N LYS A 98 -15.50 -19.19 14.75
CA LYS A 98 -15.45 -17.83 14.20
C LYS A 98 -14.18 -17.63 13.39
N GLN A 99 -14.31 -17.16 12.15
CA GLN A 99 -13.16 -16.75 11.33
C GLN A 99 -12.42 -15.60 12.03
N SER A 100 -11.13 -15.81 12.33
CA SER A 100 -10.29 -14.80 12.96
C SER A 100 -10.07 -13.60 12.01
N PRO A 101 -10.32 -12.35 12.44
CA PRO A 101 -10.10 -11.15 11.61
C PRO A 101 -8.61 -10.83 11.34
N VAL A 102 -7.70 -11.60 11.98
CA VAL A 102 -6.23 -11.52 11.87
C VAL A 102 -5.68 -12.56 10.89
N ALA A 103 -6.57 -13.28 10.18
CA ALA A 103 -6.25 -14.47 9.41
C ALA A 103 -5.00 -14.30 8.54
N VAL A 104 -4.15 -15.33 8.55
CA VAL A 104 -2.91 -15.49 7.76
C VAL A 104 -3.07 -15.01 6.32
N TYR A 105 -4.28 -15.11 5.75
CA TYR A 105 -4.66 -14.56 4.45
C TYR A 105 -4.44 -13.04 4.30
N ARG A 106 -4.81 -12.22 5.29
CA ARG A 106 -4.60 -10.75 5.24
C ARG A 106 -3.11 -10.41 5.30
N LEU A 107 -2.33 -11.20 6.02
CA LEU A 107 -0.88 -11.06 6.08
C LEU A 107 -0.22 -11.52 4.78
N GLN A 108 -0.69 -12.62 4.18
CA GLN A 108 -0.23 -13.07 2.87
C GLN A 108 -0.57 -12.08 1.77
N SER A 109 -1.79 -11.53 1.74
CA SER A 109 -2.21 -10.51 0.79
C SER A 109 -1.45 -9.19 1.01
N ALA A 110 -1.27 -8.75 2.26
CA ALA A 110 -0.54 -7.51 2.56
C ALA A 110 0.98 -7.61 2.31
N LEU A 111 1.53 -8.83 2.28
CA LEU A 111 2.96 -9.08 2.01
C LEU A 111 3.20 -9.61 0.58
N ALA A 112 2.15 -9.80 -0.21
CA ALA A 112 2.28 -10.18 -1.61
C ALA A 112 2.92 -9.00 -2.36
N ARG A 113 4.00 -9.27 -3.09
CA ARG A 113 4.61 -8.29 -3.99
C ARG A 113 3.69 -8.13 -5.18
N LEU A 114 2.80 -7.15 -5.12
CA LEU A 114 1.89 -6.82 -6.20
C LEU A 114 2.58 -5.82 -7.13
N SER A 115 3.21 -6.31 -8.18
CA SER A 115 3.62 -5.48 -9.31
C SER A 115 2.44 -5.32 -10.25
N TYR A 116 1.95 -4.09 -10.40
CA TYR A 116 0.90 -3.78 -11.36
C TYR A 116 1.52 -2.98 -12.51
N GLU A 117 1.34 -3.45 -13.74
CA GLU A 117 1.71 -2.69 -14.92
C GLU A 117 0.65 -1.59 -15.15
N SER A 118 1.02 -0.34 -14.88
CA SER A 118 0.17 0.84 -15.12
C SER A 118 0.13 1.28 -16.58
N GLY A 119 0.77 0.54 -17.50
CA GLY A 119 0.89 0.90 -18.92
C GLY A 119 -0.45 1.21 -19.59
N ARG A 120 -1.52 0.48 -19.21
CA ARG A 120 -2.87 0.71 -19.75
C ARG A 120 -3.42 2.11 -19.47
N ALA A 121 -3.05 2.73 -18.35
CA ALA A 121 -3.48 4.09 -18.04
C ALA A 121 -2.84 5.10 -18.99
N SER A 122 -1.54 4.96 -19.26
CA SER A 122 -0.87 5.80 -20.26
C SER A 122 -1.38 5.52 -21.67
N ASP A 123 -1.55 4.25 -22.06
CA ASP A 123 -1.94 3.89 -23.43
C ASP A 123 -3.40 4.27 -23.78
N LEU A 124 -4.32 4.13 -22.83
CA LEU A 124 -5.76 4.36 -23.09
C LEU A 124 -6.22 5.76 -22.70
N LEU A 125 -5.57 6.39 -21.72
CA LEU A 125 -6.01 7.68 -21.18
C LEU A 125 -5.05 8.83 -21.49
N ASP A 126 -3.88 8.56 -22.08
CA ASP A 126 -2.75 9.51 -22.17
C ASP A 126 -2.38 10.10 -20.79
N TRP A 127 -2.65 9.35 -19.73
CA TRP A 127 -2.47 9.84 -18.38
C TRP A 127 -1.03 9.65 -17.89
N ARG A 128 -0.54 10.67 -17.17
CA ARG A 128 0.67 10.65 -16.35
C ARG A 128 0.39 11.46 -15.08
N PRO A 129 0.94 11.07 -13.92
CA PRO A 129 0.78 11.85 -12.70
C PRO A 129 1.39 13.24 -12.89
N ARG A 130 0.68 14.27 -12.41
CA ARG A 130 1.13 15.66 -12.45
C ARG A 130 1.92 16.03 -11.20
N ILE A 131 1.52 15.50 -10.04
CA ILE A 131 2.18 15.76 -8.76
C ILE A 131 3.11 14.60 -8.40
N GLY A 132 2.62 13.38 -8.50
CA GLY A 132 3.37 12.18 -8.18
C GLY A 132 3.35 11.84 -6.69
N VAL A 133 3.57 10.57 -6.36
CA VAL A 133 3.45 10.04 -4.99
C VAL A 133 4.47 10.64 -4.03
N ARG A 134 5.72 10.87 -4.44
CA ARG A 134 6.74 11.46 -3.54
C ARG A 134 6.36 12.87 -3.10
N GLU A 135 5.94 13.71 -4.03
CA GLU A 135 5.52 15.08 -3.74
C GLU A 135 4.17 15.08 -3.00
N GLY A 136 3.25 14.21 -3.41
CA GLY A 136 1.99 14.00 -2.72
C GLY A 136 2.18 13.65 -1.24
N ILE A 137 3.13 12.77 -0.91
CA ILE A 137 3.48 12.43 0.47
C ILE A 137 3.97 13.66 1.24
N LYS A 138 4.83 14.50 0.66
CA LYS A 138 5.31 15.72 1.33
C LYS A 138 4.19 16.71 1.62
N ARG A 139 3.21 16.84 0.72
CA ARG A 139 2.08 17.78 0.88
C ARG A 139 1.11 17.37 1.99
N VAL A 140 0.97 16.07 2.24
CA VAL A 140 0.02 15.53 3.24
C VAL A 140 0.69 15.09 4.54
N SER A 141 2.02 15.07 4.59
CA SER A 141 2.78 14.82 5.81
C SER A 141 2.94 16.13 6.59
N PRO A 142 2.70 16.12 7.91
CA PRO A 142 2.82 17.29 8.77
C PRO A 142 4.27 17.73 8.98
#